data_AF-A0A5J4DSI0-F1
#
_entry.id   AF-A0A5J4DSI0-F1
#
_cell.length_a   1.000
_cell.length_b   1.000
_cell.length_c   1.000
_cell.angle_alpha   90.00
_cell.angle_beta   90.00
_cell.angle_gamma   90.00
#
_symmetry.space_group_name_H-M   'P 1'
#
loop_
_entity.id
_entity.type
_entity.pdbx_description
1 polymer ?
#
loop_
_entity_poly.entity_id
_entity_poly.type
_entity_poly.pdbx_seq_one_letter_code
_entity_poly.pdbx_strand_id
1 'polypeptide(L)'
;MNDRKETPTGSNESPAQIVDRLLQRTAIGVSLLTISYAMAAAMYVISDQEIVDLMDRLQLVPSILVLLIVFPAFVKFARLRYRQKSECAEADGYLVEMFKRASAMAFSLTFVFLIILEPVTGKYLTELPTPFFINVTLAFSLGVLSIAFFRSVRGDSDDESDDDFDTELAP
;
A
#
# COMPACT_ATOMS: atom_id res chain seq x y z
N MET A 1 -1.71 38.75 -39.40
CA MET A 1 -2.24 37.37 -39.24
C MET A 1 -1.13 36.56 -38.56
N ASN A 2 -1.13 36.53 -37.23
CA ASN A 2 -0.18 35.72 -36.46
C ASN A 2 -1.00 34.63 -35.77
N ASP A 3 -0.99 33.44 -36.36
CA ASP A 3 -1.47 32.21 -35.75
C ASP A 3 -0.63 31.92 -34.49
N ARG A 4 -1.20 32.19 -33.32
CA ARG A 4 -0.70 31.61 -32.07
C ARG A 4 -1.01 30.12 -32.14
N LYS A 5 0.04 29.32 -32.38
CA LYS A 5 0.05 27.91 -32.01
C LYS A 5 -0.19 27.82 -30.51
N GLU A 6 -1.42 27.54 -30.12
CA GLU A 6 -1.73 27.03 -28.78
C GLU A 6 -1.07 25.66 -28.68
N THR A 7 0.15 25.64 -28.15
CA THR A 7 0.73 24.43 -27.58
C THR A 7 -0.21 23.98 -26.45
N PRO A 8 -0.82 22.78 -26.51
CA PRO A 8 -1.57 22.26 -25.39
C PRO A 8 -0.55 21.91 -24.30
N THR A 9 -0.28 22.89 -23.43
CA THR A 9 0.51 22.68 -22.22
C THR A 9 -0.21 21.66 -21.37
N GLY A 10 0.52 20.62 -20.99
CA GLY A 10 0.03 19.38 -20.40
C GLY A 10 -1.01 19.57 -19.31
N SER A 11 -1.94 18.60 -19.28
CA SER A 11 -3.01 18.41 -18.30
C SER A 11 -2.72 19.11 -16.96
N ASN A 12 -3.54 20.10 -16.61
CA ASN A 12 -3.60 20.67 -15.27
C ASN A 12 -4.14 19.60 -14.31
N GLU A 13 -3.28 18.65 -13.93
CA GLU A 13 -3.59 17.68 -12.88
C GLU A 13 -3.77 18.43 -11.57
N SER A 14 -4.89 18.21 -10.89
CA SER A 14 -5.12 18.83 -9.59
C SER A 14 -4.13 18.25 -8.55
N PRO A 15 -3.75 19.02 -7.51
CA PRO A 15 -2.89 18.49 -6.44
C PRO A 15 -3.43 17.20 -5.81
N ALA A 16 -4.76 17.07 -5.67
CA ALA A 16 -5.43 15.87 -5.19
C ALA A 16 -5.17 14.65 -6.08
N GLN A 17 -5.28 14.79 -7.41
CA GLN A 17 -5.01 13.69 -8.36
C GLN A 17 -3.55 13.20 -8.28
N ILE A 18 -2.61 14.08 -7.96
CA ILE A 18 -1.20 13.73 -7.83
C ILE A 18 -0.95 12.95 -6.55
N VAL A 19 -1.61 13.33 -5.45
CA VAL A 19 -1.59 12.60 -4.18
C VAL A 19 -2.26 11.24 -4.35
N ASP A 20 -3.41 11.18 -5.00
CA ASP A 20 -4.13 9.93 -5.27
C ASP A 20 -3.27 8.97 -6.09
N ARG A 21 -2.63 9.45 -7.17
CA ARG A 21 -1.73 8.62 -7.98
C ARG A 21 -0.50 8.17 -7.20
N LEU A 22 0.02 8.99 -6.28
CA LEU A 22 1.11 8.60 -5.39
C LEU A 22 0.65 7.49 -4.43
N LEU A 23 -0.52 7.62 -3.82
CA LEU A 23 -1.09 6.63 -2.91
C LEU A 23 -1.37 5.30 -3.61
N GLN A 24 -1.95 5.33 -4.81
CA GLN A 24 -2.18 4.12 -5.59
C GLN A 24 -0.88 3.39 -5.93
N ARG A 25 0.15 4.13 -6.35
CA ARG A 25 1.49 3.57 -6.61
C ARG A 25 2.16 3.05 -5.35
N THR A 26 1.96 3.74 -4.23
CA THR A 26 2.46 3.32 -2.92
C THR A 26 1.78 2.02 -2.49
N ALA A 27 0.47 1.88 -2.67
CA ALA A 27 -0.26 0.64 -2.36
C ALA A 27 0.26 -0.54 -3.19
N ILE A 28 0.48 -0.36 -4.49
CA ILE A 28 1.11 -1.38 -5.35
C ILE A 28 2.53 -1.71 -4.83
N GLY A 29 3.31 -0.70 -4.46
CA GLY A 29 4.64 -0.88 -3.89
C GLY A 29 4.60 -1.67 -2.58
N VAL A 30 3.64 -1.39 -1.70
CA VAL A 30 3.40 -2.13 -0.46
C VAL A 30 3.07 -3.60 -0.76
N SER A 31 2.24 -3.89 -1.76
CA SER A 31 1.95 -5.28 -2.16
C SER A 31 3.21 -6.02 -2.61
N LEU A 32 4.09 -5.36 -3.37
CA LEU A 32 5.36 -5.95 -3.82
C LEU A 32 6.32 -6.19 -2.65
N LEU A 33 6.38 -5.24 -1.69
CA LEU A 33 7.17 -5.39 -0.48
C LEU A 33 6.66 -6.55 0.39
N THR A 34 5.35 -6.76 0.48
CA THR A 34 4.76 -7.93 1.16
C THR A 34 5.33 -9.23 0.60
N ILE A 35 5.37 -9.36 -0.74
CA ILE A 35 5.92 -10.55 -1.40
C ILE A 35 7.42 -10.66 -1.09
N SER A 36 8.16 -9.56 -1.13
CA SER A 36 9.60 -9.52 -0.79
C SER A 36 9.87 -10.01 0.63
N TYR A 37 9.15 -9.51 1.63
CA TYR A 37 9.33 -9.92 3.03
C TYR A 37 8.85 -11.35 3.28
N ALA A 38 7.79 -11.80 2.59
CA ALA A 38 7.34 -13.19 2.65
C ALA A 38 8.41 -14.15 2.09
N MET A 39 9.05 -13.81 0.97
CA MET A 39 10.18 -14.58 0.42
C MET A 39 11.36 -14.59 1.40
N ALA A 40 11.71 -13.44 1.97
CA ALA A 40 12.78 -13.34 2.96
C ALA A 40 12.52 -14.18 4.22
N ALA A 41 11.26 -14.30 4.65
CA ALA A 41 10.88 -15.20 5.74
C ALA A 41 10.99 -16.68 5.32
N ALA A 42 10.51 -17.02 4.11
CA ALA A 42 10.53 -18.39 3.62
C ALA A 42 11.96 -18.98 3.50
N MET A 43 12.97 -18.15 3.19
CA MET A 43 14.37 -18.58 3.14
C MET A 43 14.88 -19.23 4.45
N TYR A 44 14.34 -18.85 5.61
CA TYR A 44 14.74 -19.43 6.89
C TYR A 44 14.19 -20.84 7.14
N VAL A 45 13.21 -21.28 6.35
CA VAL A 45 12.54 -22.58 6.51
C VAL A 45 13.00 -23.57 5.43
N ILE A 46 13.61 -23.08 4.35
CA ILE A 46 14.11 -23.89 3.24
C ILE A 46 15.51 -24.40 3.57
N SER A 47 15.71 -25.72 3.51
CA SER A 47 17.01 -26.34 3.77
C SER A 47 17.96 -26.35 2.56
N ASP A 48 17.41 -26.18 1.35
CA ASP A 48 18.17 -26.22 0.10
C ASP A 48 18.82 -24.86 -0.20
N GLN A 49 20.16 -24.83 -0.17
CA GLN A 49 20.95 -23.62 -0.40
C GLN A 49 20.83 -23.09 -1.83
N GLU A 50 20.63 -23.95 -2.83
CA GLU A 50 20.47 -23.49 -4.21
C GLU A 50 19.17 -22.70 -4.39
N ILE A 51 18.11 -23.13 -3.69
CA ILE A 51 16.82 -22.44 -3.65
C ILE A 51 16.94 -21.11 -2.90
N VAL A 52 17.65 -21.09 -1.76
CA VAL A 52 17.87 -19.86 -0.99
C VAL A 52 18.62 -18.81 -1.82
N ASP A 53 19.70 -19.20 -2.50
CA ASP A 53 20.48 -18.31 -3.37
C ASP A 53 19.64 -17.77 -4.54
N LEU A 54 18.79 -18.62 -5.13
CA LEU A 54 17.86 -18.19 -6.18
C LEU A 54 16.82 -17.20 -5.65
N MET A 55 16.25 -17.46 -4.49
CA MET A 55 15.26 -16.58 -3.86
C MET A 55 15.87 -15.22 -3.47
N ASP A 56 17.13 -15.19 -3.01
CA ASP A 56 17.81 -13.94 -2.64
C ASP A 56 17.97 -13.03 -3.87
N ARG A 57 18.37 -13.59 -5.01
CA ARG A 57 18.40 -12.86 -6.28
C ARG A 57 17.01 -12.43 -6.73
N LEU A 58 16.00 -13.30 -6.55
CA LEU A 58 14.62 -12.99 -6.93
C LEU A 58 14.03 -11.87 -6.06
N GLN A 59 14.42 -11.78 -4.79
CA GLN A 59 13.97 -10.74 -3.86
C GLN A 59 14.42 -9.33 -4.26
N LEU A 60 15.51 -9.20 -5.02
CA LEU A 60 15.92 -7.90 -5.57
C LEU A 60 14.91 -7.35 -6.59
N VAL A 61 14.22 -8.21 -7.33
CA VAL A 61 13.26 -7.82 -8.37
C VAL A 61 12.12 -6.94 -7.84
N PRO A 62 11.34 -7.36 -6.81
CA PRO A 62 10.28 -6.50 -6.26
C PRO A 62 10.85 -5.22 -5.65
N SER A 63 12.02 -5.27 -5.01
CA SER A 63 12.66 -4.09 -4.40
C SER A 63 13.00 -3.01 -5.45
N ILE A 64 13.57 -3.43 -6.58
CA ILE A 64 13.87 -2.54 -7.71
C ILE A 64 12.56 -2.02 -8.33
N LEU A 65 11.56 -2.88 -8.48
CA LEU A 65 10.28 -2.49 -9.08
C LEU A 65 9.54 -1.45 -8.23
N VAL A 66 9.56 -1.59 -6.91
CA VAL A 66 9.01 -0.60 -5.95
C VAL A 66 9.70 0.74 -6.14
N LEU A 67 11.05 0.75 -6.21
CA LEU A 67 11.81 1.97 -6.46
C LEU A 67 11.37 2.63 -7.77
N LEU A 68 11.28 1.87 -8.85
CA LEU A 68 10.89 2.39 -10.17
C LEU A 68 9.46 2.94 -10.21
N ILE A 69 8.52 2.35 -9.47
CA ILE A 69 7.11 2.76 -9.46
C ILE A 69 6.89 3.98 -8.55
N VAL A 70 7.41 3.91 -7.32
CA VAL A 70 7.13 4.88 -6.24
C VAL A 70 8.01 6.11 -6.37
N PHE A 71 9.31 5.95 -6.68
CA PHE A 71 10.27 7.06 -6.68
C PHE A 71 9.89 8.22 -7.62
N PRO A 72 9.49 7.99 -8.89
CA PRO A 72 9.10 9.10 -9.77
C PRO A 72 7.87 9.86 -9.28
N ALA A 73 6.91 9.14 -8.67
CA ALA A 73 5.71 9.77 -8.11
C ALA A 73 6.06 10.59 -6.86
N PHE A 74 6.93 10.05 -6.00
CA PHE A 74 7.41 10.74 -4.82
C PHE A 74 8.18 12.01 -5.16
N VAL A 75 9.07 11.97 -6.16
CA VAL A 75 9.82 13.15 -6.64
C VAL A 75 8.87 14.24 -7.16
N LYS A 76 7.85 13.86 -7.94
CA LYS A 76 6.82 14.81 -8.41
C LYS A 76 6.08 15.46 -7.24
N PHE A 77 5.61 14.66 -6.29
CA PHE A 77 4.92 15.14 -5.09
C PHE A 77 5.79 16.07 -4.24
N ALA A 78 7.03 15.67 -3.97
CA ALA A 78 7.98 16.49 -3.22
C ALA A 78 8.21 17.85 -3.91
N ARG A 79 8.45 17.85 -5.23
CA ARG A 79 8.66 19.08 -6.01
C ARG A 79 7.44 20.02 -5.96
N LEU A 80 6.23 19.49 -5.98
CA LEU A 80 5.00 20.27 -5.85
C LEU A 80 4.85 20.86 -4.46
N ARG A 81 5.07 20.06 -3.41
CA ARG A 81 5.02 20.52 -2.02
C ARG A 81 6.04 21.64 -1.74
N TYR A 82 7.23 21.56 -2.32
CA TYR A 82 8.24 22.62 -2.22
C TYR A 82 7.83 23.90 -2.97
N ARG A 83 7.10 23.78 -4.09
CA ARG A 83 6.64 24.93 -4.90
C ARG A 83 5.37 25.61 -4.38
N GLN A 84 4.44 24.85 -3.80
CA GLN A 84 3.12 25.32 -3.37
C GLN A 84 2.99 25.30 -1.85
N LYS A 85 3.91 25.97 -1.14
CA LYS A 85 4.00 26.00 0.33
C LYS A 85 2.74 26.50 1.07
N SER A 86 1.69 26.98 0.40
CA SER A 86 0.56 27.65 1.06
C SER A 86 -0.85 27.18 0.68
N GLU A 87 -1.06 26.38 -0.38
CA GLU A 87 -2.42 26.03 -0.85
C GLU A 87 -2.72 24.51 -0.90
N CYS A 88 -1.72 23.65 -0.71
CA CYS A 88 -1.91 22.19 -0.72
C CYS A 88 -2.28 21.59 0.65
N ALA A 89 -2.68 22.41 1.62
CA ALA A 89 -2.86 21.98 3.01
C ALA A 89 -4.13 21.15 3.26
N GLU A 90 -5.12 21.15 2.36
CA GLU A 90 -6.43 20.53 2.60
C GLU A 90 -6.95 19.72 1.41
N ALA A 91 -6.07 19.09 0.64
CA ALA A 91 -6.52 18.03 -0.25
C ALA A 91 -6.68 16.73 0.56
N ASP A 92 -7.74 16.63 1.37
CA ASP A 92 -8.26 15.33 1.82
C ASP A 92 -8.81 14.61 0.58
N GLY A 93 -7.90 14.03 -0.19
CA GLY A 93 -8.23 13.21 -1.35
C GLY A 93 -8.93 11.94 -0.89
N TYR A 94 -9.85 11.45 -1.73
CA TYR A 94 -10.56 10.20 -1.51
C TYR A 94 -9.63 9.03 -1.10
N LEU A 95 -8.50 8.87 -1.81
CA LEU A 95 -7.55 7.80 -1.49
C LEU A 95 -6.79 8.03 -0.18
N VAL A 96 -6.66 9.28 0.27
CA VAL A 96 -6.05 9.61 1.57
C VAL A 96 -6.93 9.06 2.70
N GLU A 97 -8.23 9.23 2.61
CA GLU A 97 -9.19 8.70 3.59
C GLU A 97 -9.19 7.17 3.60
N MET A 98 -9.25 6.55 2.42
CA MET A 98 -9.18 5.09 2.30
C MET A 98 -7.85 4.53 2.84
N PHE A 99 -6.74 5.24 2.62
CA PHE A 99 -5.45 4.87 3.18
C PHE A 99 -5.40 5.01 4.71
N LYS A 100 -5.97 6.07 5.29
CA LYS A 100 -6.09 6.24 6.75
C LYS A 100 -6.88 5.09 7.37
N ARG A 101 -8.05 4.75 6.79
CA ARG A 101 -8.91 3.64 7.24
C ARG A 101 -8.18 2.29 7.16
N ALA A 102 -7.53 2.00 6.03
CA ALA A 102 -6.74 0.79 5.84
C ALA A 102 -5.57 0.70 6.83
N SER A 103 -4.90 1.82 7.13
CA SER A 103 -3.80 1.89 8.08
C SER A 103 -4.24 1.58 9.51
N ALA A 104 -5.37 2.13 9.95
CA ALA A 104 -5.93 1.84 11.27
C ALA A 104 -6.30 0.35 11.42
N MET A 105 -6.91 -0.23 10.38
CA MET A 105 -7.25 -1.66 10.35
C MET A 105 -5.98 -2.54 10.36
N ALA A 106 -5.00 -2.21 9.54
CA ALA A 106 -3.73 -2.93 9.47
C ALA A 106 -2.97 -2.88 10.78
N PHE A 107 -2.90 -1.73 11.43
CA PHE A 107 -2.29 -1.59 12.75
C PHE A 107 -2.97 -2.48 13.79
N SER A 108 -4.31 -2.43 13.85
CA SER A 108 -5.10 -3.23 14.79
C SER A 108 -4.89 -4.72 14.59
N LEU A 109 -4.95 -5.19 13.34
CA LEU A 109 -4.72 -6.61 13.00
C LEU A 109 -3.28 -7.04 13.23
N THR A 110 -2.30 -6.18 12.95
CA THR A 110 -0.88 -6.45 13.24
C THR A 110 -0.66 -6.62 14.74
N PHE A 111 -1.32 -5.82 15.56
CA PHE A 111 -1.24 -5.94 17.01
C PHE A 111 -1.82 -7.27 17.51
N VAL A 112 -3.01 -7.65 17.03
CA VAL A 112 -3.61 -8.96 17.31
C VAL A 112 -2.68 -10.10 16.86
N PHE A 113 -2.09 -9.97 15.68
CA PHE A 113 -1.12 -10.94 15.16
C PHE A 113 0.09 -11.08 16.08
N LEU A 114 0.66 -9.98 16.59
CA LEU A 114 1.79 -10.02 17.52
C LEU A 114 1.43 -10.71 18.85
N ILE A 115 0.23 -10.46 19.39
CA ILE A 115 -0.26 -11.15 20.60
C ILE A 115 -0.34 -12.66 20.37
N ILE A 116 -0.79 -13.09 19.20
CA ILE A 116 -0.87 -14.52 18.85
C ILE A 116 0.53 -15.09 18.58
N LEU A 117 1.43 -14.29 18.00
CA LEU A 117 2.78 -14.71 17.64
C LEU A 117 3.62 -15.02 18.88
N GLU A 118 3.46 -14.26 19.96
CA GLU A 118 4.20 -14.46 21.22
C GLU A 118 4.16 -15.92 21.74
N PRO A 119 2.99 -16.53 22.05
CA PRO A 119 2.94 -17.90 22.51
C PRO A 119 3.34 -18.92 21.43
N VAL A 120 3.20 -18.58 20.15
CA VAL A 120 3.61 -19.46 19.04
C VAL A 120 5.13 -19.54 18.95
N THR A 121 5.83 -18.41 19.09
CA THR A 121 7.30 -18.36 19.10
C THR A 121 7.89 -19.16 20.26
N GLY A 122 7.30 -19.05 21.45
CA GLY A 122 7.78 -19.74 22.65
C GLY A 122 7.51 -21.24 22.69
N LYS A 123 6.54 -21.75 21.92
CA LYS A 123 6.13 -23.17 21.96
C LYS A 123 6.48 -23.98 20.71
N TYR A 124 6.42 -23.37 19.53
CA TYR A 124 6.50 -24.11 18.26
C TYR A 124 7.65 -23.67 17.35
N LEU A 125 8.14 -22.43 17.48
CA LEU A 125 9.11 -21.84 16.55
C LEU A 125 10.39 -21.34 17.27
N THR A 126 10.78 -21.97 18.37
CA THR A 126 11.92 -21.56 19.20
C THR A 126 13.28 -21.63 18.50
N GLU A 127 13.39 -22.40 17.42
CA GLU A 127 14.63 -22.61 16.67
C GLU A 127 14.87 -21.57 15.56
N LEU A 128 13.87 -20.74 15.24
CA LEU A 128 13.99 -19.75 14.17
C LEU A 128 14.65 -18.46 14.66
N PRO A 129 15.48 -17.82 13.82
CA PRO A 129 16.20 -16.62 14.22
C PRO A 129 15.27 -15.39 14.22
N THR A 130 15.58 -14.39 15.05
CA THR A 130 14.78 -13.15 15.17
C THR A 130 14.42 -12.47 13.84
N PRO A 131 15.33 -12.39 12.83
CA PRO A 131 15.00 -11.80 11.53
C PRO A 131 13.83 -12.46 10.80
N PHE A 132 13.60 -13.77 11.00
CA PHE A 132 12.44 -14.46 10.45
C PHE A 132 11.13 -13.82 10.93
N PHE A 133 10.99 -13.64 12.24
CA PHE A 133 9.78 -13.08 12.83
C PHE A 133 9.54 -11.63 12.41
N ILE A 134 10.61 -10.84 12.30
CA ILE A 134 10.51 -9.46 11.79
C ILE A 134 9.97 -9.48 10.35
N ASN A 135 10.52 -10.32 9.48
CA ASN A 135 10.09 -10.43 8.09
C ASN A 135 8.62 -10.90 7.99
N VAL A 136 8.22 -11.88 8.79
CA VAL A 136 6.82 -12.35 8.83
C VAL A 136 5.88 -11.25 9.30
N THR A 137 6.21 -10.54 10.38
CA THR A 137 5.38 -9.44 10.89
C THR A 137 5.26 -8.31 9.88
N LEU A 138 6.36 -7.94 9.21
CA LEU A 138 6.34 -6.94 8.14
C LEU A 138 5.49 -7.40 6.95
N ALA A 139 5.67 -8.63 6.49
CA ALA A 139 4.85 -9.20 5.42
C ALA A 139 3.37 -9.21 5.79
N PHE A 140 3.03 -9.62 7.01
CA PHE A 140 1.66 -9.62 7.51
C PHE A 140 1.09 -8.20 7.55
N SER A 141 1.79 -7.26 8.17
CA SER A 141 1.33 -5.88 8.33
C SER A 141 1.11 -5.18 6.97
N LEU A 142 2.10 -5.29 6.08
CA LEU A 142 2.02 -4.75 4.72
C LEU A 142 0.95 -5.46 3.89
N GLY A 143 0.78 -6.78 4.06
CA GLY A 143 -0.25 -7.57 3.40
C GLY A 143 -1.65 -7.13 3.81
N VAL A 144 -1.90 -6.99 5.11
CA VAL A 144 -3.18 -6.49 5.61
C VAL A 144 -3.44 -5.06 5.15
N LEU A 145 -2.44 -4.18 5.22
CA LEU A 145 -2.55 -2.80 4.73
C LEU A 145 -2.94 -2.78 3.24
N SER A 146 -2.24 -3.57 2.42
CA SER A 146 -2.51 -3.69 0.99
C SER A 146 -3.93 -4.18 0.73
N ILE A 147 -4.34 -5.27 1.37
CA ILE A 147 -5.67 -5.88 1.19
C ILE A 147 -6.77 -4.92 1.64
N ALA A 148 -6.62 -4.32 2.83
CA ALA A 148 -7.57 -3.36 3.38
C ALA A 148 -7.70 -2.14 2.46
N PHE A 149 -6.59 -1.61 1.94
CA PHE A 149 -6.60 -0.49 1.00
C PHE A 149 -7.35 -0.83 -0.28
N PHE A 150 -7.01 -1.93 -0.97
CA PHE A 150 -7.68 -2.30 -2.22
C PHE A 150 -9.15 -2.66 -2.00
N ARG A 151 -9.50 -3.27 -0.87
CA ARG A 151 -10.89 -3.54 -0.50
C ARG A 151 -11.66 -2.26 -0.26
N SER A 152 -11.09 -1.29 0.46
CA SER A 152 -11.73 0.01 0.70
C SER A 152 -11.93 0.80 -0.59
N VAL A 153 -10.93 0.81 -1.49
CA VAL A 153 -11.04 1.48 -2.79
C VAL A 153 -12.08 0.82 -3.71
N ARG A 154 -12.33 -0.49 -3.57
CA ARG A 154 -13.31 -1.21 -4.39
C ARG A 154 -14.72 -1.21 -3.80
N GLY A 155 -14.85 -1.34 -2.48
CA GLY A 155 -16.14 -1.51 -1.81
C GLY A 155 -17.01 -0.25 -1.85
N ASP A 156 -16.40 0.93 -1.82
CA ASP A 156 -17.14 2.19 -1.87
C ASP A 156 -17.80 2.47 -3.23
N SER A 157 -17.33 1.80 -4.29
CA SER A 157 -17.98 1.83 -5.61
C SER A 157 -19.17 0.87 -5.74
N ASP A 158 -19.36 -0.05 -4.78
CA ASP A 158 -20.42 -1.06 -4.78
C ASP A 158 -21.46 -0.85 -3.64
N ASP A 159 -21.24 0.08 -2.70
CA ASP A 159 -22.09 0.34 -1.52
C ASP A 159 -23.14 1.48 -1.72
N GLU A 160 -23.35 1.97 -2.94
CA GLU A 160 -24.42 2.94 -3.27
C GLU A 160 -25.78 2.29 -3.65
N SER A 161 -25.97 1.01 -3.36
CA SER A 161 -27.22 0.32 -3.70
C SER A 161 -27.67 -0.60 -2.57
N ASP A 162 -28.15 -0.05 -1.46
CA ASP A 162 -29.02 -0.77 -0.50
C ASP A 162 -29.60 0.17 0.59
N ASP A 163 -30.11 1.36 0.24
CA ASP A 163 -30.90 2.18 1.18
C ASP A 163 -32.03 2.97 0.45
N ASP A 164 -32.64 2.37 -0.58
CA ASP A 164 -34.00 2.79 -1.00
C ASP A 164 -34.99 2.26 0.03
N PHE A 165 -35.11 3.05 1.10
CA PHE A 165 -36.03 2.90 2.20
C PHE A 165 -37.47 2.82 1.66
N ASP A 166 -38.09 1.64 1.75
CA ASP A 166 -39.52 1.37 1.55
C ASP A 166 -40.38 2.40 2.30
N THR A 167 -40.66 3.53 1.65
CA THR A 167 -41.53 4.59 2.14
C THR A 167 -42.63 4.85 1.11
N GLU A 168 -43.37 3.80 0.73
CA GLU A 168 -44.56 3.96 -0.09
C GLU A 168 -45.78 3.28 0.56
N LEU A 169 -46.43 4.11 1.38
CA LEU A 169 -47.89 4.31 1.49
C LEU A 169 -48.78 3.11 1.85
N ALA A 170 -49.23 3.18 3.11
CA ALA A 170 -50.55 2.70 3.52
C ALA A 170 -51.64 3.17 2.54
N PRO A 171 -52.63 2.31 2.27
CA PRO A 171 -53.95 2.57 2.86
C PRO A 171 -54.46 1.44 3.77
#